data_AF-A0A970DDF4-F1
#
_entry.id   AF-A0A970DDF4-F1
#
_cell.length_a   1.000
_cell.length_b   1.000
_cell.length_c   1.000
_cell.angle_alpha   90.00
_cell.angle_beta   90.00
_cell.angle_gamma   90.00
#
_symmetry.space_group_name_H-M   'P 1'
#
loop_
_entity.id
_entity.type
_entity.pdbx_description
1 polymer ?
#
loop_
_entity_poly.entity_id
_entity_poly.type
_entity_poly.pdbx_seq_one_letter_code
_entity_poly.pdbx_strand_id
1 'polypeptide(L)'
;GEQRETVFPWIVDGENMIAIMQNLEQLLKDDISTTFLHRFGEAFLPLVGAHKKSAKIRLFDGRDQQEELLALELTRLLERSVLDEAANNEKIKSFIPEMARDMAKVHEIMTSSLQFVHWLETVDFMRRKLKEGRKNA
;
A
#
# COMPACT_ATOMS: atom_id res chain seq x y z
N GLY A 1 -23.22 -1.87 8.26
CA GLY A 1 -21.83 -2.19 8.59
C GLY A 1 -21.30 -3.04 7.46
N GLU A 2 -20.29 -2.55 6.74
CA GLU A 2 -19.65 -3.31 5.66
C GLU A 2 -18.52 -4.13 6.28
N GLN A 3 -18.55 -5.46 6.10
CA GLN A 3 -17.48 -6.36 6.54
C GLN A 3 -16.61 -6.69 5.33
N ARG A 4 -15.31 -6.42 5.45
CA ARG A 4 -14.32 -6.72 4.40
C ARG A 4 -13.34 -7.76 4.92
N GLU A 5 -13.06 -8.75 4.10
CA GLU A 5 -12.10 -9.81 4.40
C GLU A 5 -10.92 -9.72 3.44
N THR A 6 -9.73 -9.98 4.00
CA THR A 6 -8.48 -10.08 3.24
C THR A 6 -7.66 -11.24 3.77
N VAL A 7 -7.03 -11.99 2.86
CA VAL A 7 -6.13 -13.10 3.17
C VAL A 7 -4.76 -12.78 2.60
N PHE A 8 -3.72 -12.85 3.44
CA PHE A 8 -2.33 -12.69 3.03
C PHE A 8 -1.44 -13.71 3.75
N PRO A 9 -0.33 -14.15 3.12
CA PRO A 9 0.64 -15.02 3.75
C PRO A 9 1.43 -14.28 4.84
N TRP A 10 2.02 -15.04 5.76
CA TRP A 10 2.90 -14.51 6.79
C TRP A 10 4.22 -13.96 6.24
N ILE A 11 4.70 -14.53 5.12
CA ILE A 11 5.97 -14.19 4.47
C ILE A 11 5.72 -13.85 3.00
N VAL A 12 6.35 -12.78 2.52
CA VAL A 12 6.34 -12.33 1.12
C VAL A 12 7.78 -12.16 0.68
N ASP A 13 8.25 -13.00 -0.26
CA ASP A 13 9.61 -12.92 -0.81
C ASP A 13 10.73 -12.87 0.26
N GLY A 14 10.56 -13.63 1.35
CA GLY A 14 11.49 -13.67 2.48
C GLY A 14 11.24 -12.63 3.58
N GLU A 15 10.35 -11.66 3.34
CA GLU A 15 10.00 -10.62 4.31
C GLU A 15 8.73 -10.93 5.09
N ASN A 16 8.69 -10.47 6.34
CA ASN A 16 7.53 -10.66 7.20
C ASN A 16 6.43 -9.65 6.85
N MET A 17 5.22 -10.13 6.54
CA MET A 17 4.09 -9.27 6.15
C MET A 17 3.75 -8.24 7.23
N ILE A 18 3.83 -8.61 8.51
CA ILE A 18 3.57 -7.68 9.62
C ILE A 18 4.63 -6.59 9.68
N ALA A 19 5.90 -6.91 9.38
CA ALA A 19 6.96 -5.91 9.30
C ALA A 19 6.73 -4.92 8.16
N ILE A 20 6.32 -5.40 6.97
CA ILE A 20 5.95 -4.54 5.83
C ILE A 20 4.81 -3.59 6.23
N MET A 21 3.77 -4.12 6.89
CA MET A 21 2.63 -3.32 7.37
C MET A 21 3.06 -2.26 8.40
N GLN A 22 3.94 -2.60 9.34
CA GLN A 22 4.48 -1.66 10.33
C GLN A 22 5.35 -0.58 9.69
N ASN A 23 6.18 -0.95 8.73
CA ASN A 23 7.02 -0.01 7.99
C ASN A 23 6.15 0.97 7.18
N LEU A 24 5.06 0.48 6.56
CA LEU A 24 4.12 1.30 5.81
C LEU A 24 3.36 2.26 6.74
N GLU A 25 2.97 1.78 7.93
CA GLU A 25 2.39 2.62 8.99
C GLU A 25 3.34 3.72 9.44
N GLN A 26 4.61 3.40 9.67
CA GLN A 26 5.63 4.38 10.04
C GLN A 26 5.93 5.41 8.94
N LEU A 27 5.89 4.99 7.67
CA LEU A 27 6.09 5.90 6.54
C LEU A 27 4.93 6.89 6.42
N LEU A 28 3.71 6.41 6.63
CA LEU A 28 2.50 7.18 6.41
C LEU A 28 2.01 7.90 7.68
N LYS A 29 2.57 7.65 8.87
CA LYS A 29 2.29 8.26 10.20
C LYS A 29 0.85 8.75 10.46
N ASP A 30 0.48 9.89 9.91
CA ASP A 30 -0.82 10.53 10.10
C ASP A 30 -1.77 10.43 8.91
N ASP A 31 -1.28 9.97 7.76
CA ASP A 31 -1.85 10.15 6.43
C ASP A 31 -1.94 8.88 5.57
N ILE A 32 -2.07 7.69 6.19
CA ILE A 32 -2.99 6.68 5.60
C ILE A 32 -4.42 7.21 5.71
N SER A 33 -4.65 8.47 5.35
CA SER A 33 -5.97 9.03 5.35
C SER A 33 -6.77 8.29 4.30
N THR A 34 -8.09 8.38 4.42
CA THR A 34 -9.01 8.15 3.32
C THR A 34 -8.50 8.75 2.00
N THR A 35 -7.70 9.82 2.05
CA THR A 35 -7.02 10.43 0.91
C THR A 35 -5.99 9.52 0.23
N PHE A 36 -5.15 8.76 0.95
CA PHE A 36 -4.20 7.82 0.31
C PHE A 36 -4.93 6.70 -0.41
N LEU A 37 -5.91 6.07 0.25
CA LEU A 37 -6.74 5.03 -0.34
C LEU A 37 -7.57 5.56 -1.53
N HIS A 38 -8.08 6.79 -1.41
CA HIS A 38 -8.78 7.47 -2.49
C HIS A 38 -7.85 7.74 -3.67
N ARG A 39 -6.67 8.31 -3.43
CA ARG A 39 -5.64 8.60 -4.46
C ARG A 39 -5.11 7.31 -5.09
N PHE A 40 -4.99 6.23 -4.33
CA PHE A 40 -4.70 4.90 -4.86
C PHE A 40 -5.82 4.46 -5.82
N GLY A 41 -7.08 4.58 -5.39
CA GLY A 41 -8.23 4.34 -6.25
C GLY A 41 -8.18 5.18 -7.53
N GLU A 42 -7.94 6.49 -7.44
CA GLU A 42 -7.87 7.38 -8.60
C GLU A 42 -6.70 7.07 -9.55
N ALA A 43 -5.53 6.73 -9.01
CA ALA A 43 -4.35 6.42 -9.80
C ALA A 43 -4.45 5.05 -10.49
N PHE A 44 -5.05 4.07 -9.82
CA PHE A 44 -4.97 2.67 -10.24
C PHE A 44 -6.29 2.09 -10.79
N LEU A 45 -7.47 2.62 -10.44
CA LEU A 45 -8.74 2.15 -11.03
C LEU A 45 -8.83 2.35 -12.55
N PRO A 46 -8.31 3.46 -13.15
CA PRO A 46 -8.25 3.59 -14.61
C PRO A 46 -7.46 2.46 -15.27
N LEU A 47 -6.44 1.92 -14.58
CA LEU A 47 -5.56 0.86 -15.07
C LEU A 47 -6.22 -0.53 -15.06
N VAL A 48 -7.28 -0.72 -14.27
CA VAL A 48 -8.03 -1.99 -14.19
C VAL A 48 -9.11 -2.08 -15.28
N GLY A 49 -9.47 -0.96 -15.90
CA GLY A 49 -10.60 -0.85 -16.81
C GLY A 49 -11.94 -0.92 -16.07
N ALA A 50 -12.89 -0.06 -16.47
CA ALA A 50 -14.16 0.18 -15.76
C ALA A 50 -15.03 -1.08 -15.49
N HIS A 51 -14.75 -2.20 -16.16
CA HIS A 51 -15.53 -3.44 -16.11
C HIS A 51 -14.92 -4.57 -15.27
N LYS A 52 -13.74 -4.40 -14.66
CA LYS A 52 -13.06 -5.48 -13.93
C LYS A 52 -12.66 -5.11 -12.51
N LYS A 53 -13.59 -4.62 -11.69
CA LYS A 53 -13.33 -4.26 -10.28
C LYS A 53 -12.68 -5.37 -9.43
N SER A 54 -12.83 -6.63 -9.83
CA SER A 54 -12.21 -7.81 -9.19
C SER A 54 -10.90 -8.27 -9.86
N ALA A 55 -10.49 -7.67 -10.98
CA ALA A 55 -9.24 -8.05 -11.62
C ALA A 55 -8.04 -7.41 -10.92
N LYS A 56 -6.93 -8.10 -11.04
CA LYS A 56 -5.62 -7.59 -10.67
C LYS A 56 -5.12 -6.64 -11.75
N ILE A 57 -4.55 -5.51 -11.34
CA ILE A 57 -3.85 -4.59 -12.25
C ILE A 57 -2.74 -5.39 -12.95
N ARG A 58 -2.86 -5.49 -14.28
CA ARG A 58 -1.93 -6.15 -15.18
C ARG A 58 -1.81 -5.27 -16.41
N LEU A 59 -0.69 -4.57 -16.53
CA LEU A 59 -0.34 -3.68 -17.63
C LEU A 59 0.53 -4.39 -18.68
N PHE A 60 1.24 -5.44 -18.25
CA PHE A 60 2.10 -6.26 -19.10
C PHE A 60 1.90 -7.75 -18.79
N ASP A 61 2.25 -8.59 -19.77
CA ASP A 61 2.25 -10.04 -19.63
C ASP A 61 3.46 -10.55 -18.82
N GLY A 62 4.54 -9.75 -18.76
CA GLY A 62 5.75 -10.05 -17.99
C GLY A 62 5.63 -9.65 -16.51
N ARG A 63 5.94 -10.58 -15.60
CA ARG A 63 5.87 -10.37 -14.15
C ARG A 63 6.81 -9.26 -13.68
N ASP A 64 8.06 -9.28 -14.12
CA ASP A 64 9.09 -8.34 -13.65
C ASP A 64 8.75 -6.90 -14.11
N GLN A 65 8.34 -6.75 -15.37
CA GLN A 65 7.90 -5.47 -15.95
C GLN A 65 6.65 -4.93 -15.24
N GLN A 66 5.73 -5.81 -14.83
CA GLN A 66 4.55 -5.43 -14.06
C GLN A 66 4.91 -4.93 -12.66
N GLU A 67 5.83 -5.61 -11.97
CA GLU A 67 6.27 -5.24 -10.63
C GLU A 67 7.01 -3.90 -10.63
N GLU A 68 7.95 -3.70 -11.58
CA GLU A 68 8.70 -2.44 -11.72
C GLU A 68 7.78 -1.24 -11.95
N LEU A 69 6.79 -1.40 -12.85
CA LEU A 69 5.90 -0.29 -13.18
C LEU A 69 4.92 0.03 -12.05
N LEU A 70 4.43 -1.01 -11.36
CA LEU A 70 3.62 -0.83 -10.16
C LEU A 70 4.43 -0.16 -9.04
N ALA A 71 5.67 -0.58 -8.82
CA ALA A 71 6.57 0.04 -7.85
C ALA A 71 6.86 1.51 -8.20
N LEU A 72 7.02 1.84 -9.48
CA LEU A 72 7.20 3.22 -9.94
C LEU A 72 5.98 4.10 -9.61
N GLU A 73 4.77 3.63 -9.92
CA GLU A 73 3.56 4.40 -9.62
C GLU A 73 3.28 4.49 -8.11
N LEU A 74 3.58 3.43 -7.36
CA LEU A 74 3.50 3.44 -5.90
C LEU A 74 4.53 4.40 -5.29
N THR A 75 5.74 4.47 -5.84
CA THR A 75 6.76 5.45 -5.43
C THR A 75 6.21 6.86 -5.58
N ARG A 76 5.68 7.22 -6.76
CA ARG A 76 5.09 8.55 -7.01
C ARG A 76 3.91 8.84 -6.09
N LEU A 77 3.08 7.84 -5.80
CA LEU A 77 1.95 7.99 -4.90
C LEU A 77 2.43 8.24 -3.45
N LEU A 78 3.40 7.47 -2.97
CA LEU A 78 3.98 7.62 -1.64
C LEU A 78 4.68 8.98 -1.50
N GLU A 79 5.49 9.40 -2.47
CA GLU A 79 6.14 10.72 -2.49
C GLU A 79 5.13 11.86 -2.36
N ARG A 80 3.97 11.75 -3.02
CA ARG A 80 2.89 12.76 -2.93
C ARG A 80 2.09 12.70 -1.64
N SER A 81 2.17 11.60 -0.89
CA SER A 81 1.37 11.34 0.30
C SER A 81 2.15 11.58 1.58
N VAL A 82 3.49 11.52 1.51
CA VAL A 82 4.38 11.96 2.58
C VAL A 82 4.41 13.50 2.57
N LEU A 83 3.64 14.13 3.46
CA LEU A 83 3.54 15.59 3.61
C LEU A 83 4.92 16.29 3.83
N ASP A 84 4.94 17.60 3.56
CA ASP A 84 6.12 18.48 3.46
C ASP A 84 7.15 18.41 4.62
N GLU A 85 6.75 18.09 5.85
CA GLU A 85 7.70 17.96 6.98
C GLU A 85 8.55 16.69 6.88
N ALA A 86 7.99 15.59 6.38
CA ALA A 86 8.70 14.35 6.12
C ALA A 86 9.40 14.34 4.76
N ALA A 87 8.93 15.17 3.81
CA ALA A 87 9.57 15.35 2.52
C ALA A 87 11.01 15.91 2.63
N ASN A 88 11.36 16.61 3.71
CA ASN A 88 12.73 17.10 3.92
C ASN A 88 13.63 16.11 4.67
N ASN A 89 13.11 14.96 5.09
CA ASN A 89 13.89 13.91 5.72
C ASN A 89 14.47 12.97 4.66
N GLU A 90 15.77 13.08 4.39
CA GLU A 90 16.46 12.25 3.40
C GLU A 90 16.31 10.75 3.67
N LYS A 91 16.24 10.32 4.94
CA LYS A 91 16.04 8.91 5.29
C LYS A 91 14.67 8.40 4.87
N ILE A 92 13.64 9.24 4.98
CA ILE A 92 12.28 8.89 4.54
C ILE A 92 12.25 8.80 3.01
N LYS A 93 12.84 9.79 2.32
CA LYS A 93 12.96 9.78 0.86
C LYS A 93 13.67 8.53 0.32
N SER A 94 14.77 8.11 0.95
CA SER A 94 15.47 6.89 0.54
C SER A 94 14.69 5.61 0.79
N PHE A 95 13.75 5.63 1.75
CA PHE A 95 12.95 4.46 2.11
C PHE A 95 11.72 4.26 1.21
N ILE A 96 11.21 5.33 0.58
CA ILE A 96 10.02 5.26 -0.28
C ILE A 96 10.16 4.24 -1.42
N PRO A 97 11.26 4.20 -2.20
CA PRO A 97 11.39 3.22 -3.29
C PRO A 97 11.44 1.77 -2.82
N GLU A 98 11.98 1.52 -1.62
CA GLU A 98 12.00 0.18 -1.00
C GLU A 98 10.59 -0.24 -0.62
N MET A 99 9.88 0.61 0.14
CA MET A 99 8.50 0.38 0.51
C MET A 99 7.58 0.19 -0.71
N ALA A 100 7.78 0.96 -1.79
CA ALA A 100 7.01 0.81 -3.01
C ALA A 100 7.22 -0.54 -3.69
N ARG A 101 8.45 -1.10 -3.66
CA ARG A 101 8.74 -2.44 -4.14
C ARG A 101 8.05 -3.49 -3.27
N ASP A 102 8.12 -3.37 -1.95
CA ASP A 102 7.46 -4.33 -1.05
C ASP A 102 5.95 -4.34 -1.27
N MET A 103 5.34 -3.15 -1.41
CA MET A 103 3.93 -3.02 -1.77
C MET A 103 3.60 -3.65 -3.13
N ALA A 104 4.48 -3.52 -4.13
CA ALA A 104 4.29 -4.18 -5.43
C ALA A 104 4.36 -5.71 -5.32
N LYS A 105 5.29 -6.25 -4.52
CA LYS A 105 5.37 -7.68 -4.21
C LYS A 105 4.13 -8.19 -3.48
N VAL A 106 3.63 -7.41 -2.52
CA VAL A 106 2.39 -7.71 -1.79
C VAL A 106 1.20 -7.73 -2.74
N HIS A 107 1.07 -6.76 -3.64
CA HIS A 107 0.05 -6.79 -4.69
C HIS A 107 0.21 -8.03 -5.58
N GLU A 108 1.44 -8.43 -5.89
CA GLU A 108 1.71 -9.55 -6.78
C GLU A 108 1.21 -10.89 -6.23
N ILE A 109 1.25 -11.09 -4.93
CA ILE A 109 0.76 -12.33 -4.31
C ILE A 109 -0.75 -12.33 -4.06
N MET A 110 -1.41 -11.19 -4.22
CA MET A 110 -2.84 -11.07 -4.00
C MET A 110 -3.65 -11.48 -5.22
N THR A 111 -4.85 -12.01 -4.95
CA THR A 111 -5.75 -12.51 -5.99
C THR A 111 -6.39 -11.40 -6.82
N SER A 112 -6.46 -10.18 -6.27
CA SER A 112 -7.01 -9.00 -6.95
C SER A 112 -6.47 -7.70 -6.37
N SER A 113 -6.63 -6.60 -7.11
CA SER A 113 -6.29 -5.27 -6.61
C SER A 113 -7.26 -4.79 -5.52
N LEU A 114 -8.48 -5.34 -5.46
CA LEU A 114 -9.39 -5.10 -4.35
C LEU A 114 -8.87 -5.69 -3.04
N GLN A 115 -8.30 -6.90 -3.07
CA GLN A 115 -7.67 -7.50 -1.88
C GLN A 115 -6.46 -6.69 -1.40
N PHE A 116 -5.73 -6.08 -2.34
CA PHE A 116 -4.66 -5.13 -2.02
C PHE A 116 -5.20 -3.88 -1.32
N VAL A 117 -6.31 -3.32 -1.79
CA VAL A 117 -6.99 -2.21 -1.12
C VAL A 117 -7.45 -2.61 0.30
N HIS A 118 -8.05 -3.78 0.47
CA HIS A 118 -8.46 -4.27 1.79
C HIS A 118 -7.26 -4.50 2.73
N TRP A 119 -6.10 -4.90 2.20
CA TRP A 119 -4.87 -4.98 2.99
C TRP A 119 -4.41 -3.59 3.44
N LEU A 120 -4.39 -2.59 2.57
CA LEU A 120 -4.10 -1.21 2.94
C LEU A 120 -5.08 -0.68 4.00
N GLU A 121 -6.37 -1.00 3.88
CA GLU A 121 -7.38 -0.67 4.89
C GLU A 121 -7.11 -1.34 6.24
N THR A 122 -6.55 -2.55 6.23
CA THR A 122 -6.11 -3.25 7.44
C THR A 122 -4.94 -2.53 8.10
N VAL A 123 -3.96 -2.07 7.31
CA VAL A 123 -2.84 -1.25 7.83
C VAL A 123 -3.35 0.03 8.48
N ASP A 124 -4.27 0.76 7.82
CA ASP A 124 -4.87 1.96 8.39
C ASP A 124 -5.69 1.67 9.66
N PHE A 125 -6.45 0.56 9.67
CA PHE A 125 -7.18 0.14 10.85
C PHE A 125 -6.25 -0.15 12.04
N MET A 126 -5.17 -0.89 11.81
CA MET A 126 -4.18 -1.19 12.85
C MET A 126 -3.55 0.08 13.40
N ARG A 127 -3.16 1.02 12.52
CA ARG A 127 -2.64 2.32 12.90
C ARG A 127 -3.62 3.07 13.82
N ARG A 128 -4.89 3.17 13.43
CA ARG A 128 -5.95 3.83 14.23
C ARG A 128 -6.08 3.18 15.61
N LYS A 129 -6.11 1.84 15.67
CA LYS A 129 -6.22 1.11 16.95
C LYS A 129 -4.98 1.25 17.83
N LEU A 130 -3.78 1.25 17.27
CA LEU A 130 -2.55 1.49 18.01
C LEU A 130 -2.49 2.92 18.56
N LYS A 131 -2.96 3.92 17.80
CA LYS A 131 -3.05 5.32 18.24
C LYS A 131 -4.07 5.51 19.38
N GLU A 132 -5.22 4.82 19.32
CA GLU A 132 -6.21 4.78 20.41
C GLU A 132 -5.64 4.12 21.68
N GLY A 133 -4.96 2.98 21.54
CA GLY A 133 -4.33 2.27 22.67
C GLY A 133 -3.25 3.08 23.38
N ARG A 134 -2.40 3.79 22.62
CA ARG A 134 -1.36 4.68 23.18
C ARG A 134 -1.89 5.92 23.90
N LYS A 135 -3.14 6.34 23.63
CA LYS A 135 -3.76 7.47 24.35
C LYS A 135 -4.37 7.07 25.70
N ASN A 136 -4.58 5.78 25.91
CA ASN A 136 -5.23 5.22 27.11
C ASN A 136 -4.23 4.49 28.04
N ALA A 137 -2.93 4.56 27.75
CA ALA A 137 -1.82 3.99 28.52
C ALA A 137 -0.92 5.12 29.02
#